data_AF-A0A3E0TWZ5-F1
#
_entry.id   AF-A0A3E0TWZ5-F1
#
_cell.length_a   1.000
_cell.length_b   1.000
_cell.length_c   1.000
_cell.angle_alpha   90.00
_cell.angle_beta   90.00
_cell.angle_gamma   90.00
#
_symmetry.space_group_name_H-M   'P 1'
#
loop_
_entity.id
_entity.type
_entity.pdbx_description
1 polymer ?
#
loop_
_entity_poly.entity_id
_entity_poly.type
_entity_poly.pdbx_seq_one_letter_code
_entity_poly.pdbx_strand_id
1 'polypeptide(L)'
;MPNLSNVKIVLVNTSDCRNIGSAARAMKTMGLSQLVLVDPIEMPNGQAQALAAGATDVLANVKVVNTLEEAIADCGLVVGTSARSRTLPWPMLEPRSCGEKLIAEVPDYPVALVFGRESSGLTNEELQLCHFHVQIPANPDYSSLNLAMAVQTLSYEVRMAYLAATEAQYAKASDHSDDEEYPVVEETERMFAHFEEALKATGFIVPSHPGLVMTKLRRFINRARPDTKEVKMWRGILSSVEKTAKQLANTKFANHSDESKSEQKSD
;
A
#
# COMPACT_ATOMS: atom_id res chain seq x y z
N MET A 1 8.79 16.67 7.48
CA MET A 1 8.37 15.50 6.67
C MET A 1 9.60 14.96 5.97
N PRO A 2 9.76 13.63 5.82
CA PRO A 2 10.83 13.10 4.98
C PRO A 2 10.74 13.77 3.61
N ASN A 3 11.84 14.33 3.12
CA ASN A 3 11.82 15.06 1.86
C ASN A 3 12.54 14.23 0.80
N LEU A 4 11.79 13.81 -0.22
CA LEU A 4 12.35 13.05 -1.35
C LEU A 4 13.42 13.85 -2.11
N SER A 5 13.54 15.16 -1.91
CA SER A 5 14.63 15.97 -2.46
C SER A 5 16.02 15.56 -1.97
N ASN A 6 16.13 14.82 -0.86
CA ASN A 6 17.41 14.35 -0.33
C ASN A 6 17.80 12.96 -0.85
N VAL A 7 16.97 12.33 -1.70
CA VAL A 7 17.28 11.04 -2.32
C VAL A 7 17.87 11.27 -3.71
N LYS A 8 19.15 10.94 -3.86
CA LYS A 8 19.88 11.01 -5.13
C LYS A 8 19.80 9.69 -5.87
N ILE A 9 19.46 9.76 -7.15
CA ILE A 9 19.68 8.67 -8.10
C ILE A 9 20.97 8.95 -8.84
N VAL A 10 21.95 8.06 -8.70
CA VAL A 10 23.27 8.20 -9.31
C VAL A 10 23.42 7.15 -10.40
N LEU A 11 23.62 7.58 -11.65
CA LEU A 11 23.85 6.68 -12.77
C LEU A 11 25.32 6.75 -13.18
N VAL A 12 26.03 5.63 -13.06
CA VAL A 12 27.45 5.53 -13.32
C VAL A 12 27.71 5.02 -14.73
N ASN A 13 28.42 5.83 -15.51
CA ASN A 13 28.95 5.48 -16.81
C ASN A 13 27.89 4.93 -17.77
N THR A 14 26.71 5.56 -17.77
CA THR A 14 25.58 5.18 -18.62
C THR A 14 25.94 5.33 -20.09
N SER A 15 25.68 4.28 -20.87
CA SER A 15 26.06 4.21 -22.28
C SER A 15 25.01 4.77 -23.23
N ASP A 16 23.73 4.54 -22.96
CA ASP A 16 22.63 4.96 -23.81
C ASP A 16 21.82 6.09 -23.16
N CYS A 17 21.82 7.27 -23.78
CA CYS A 17 21.10 8.43 -23.25
C CYS A 17 19.58 8.20 -23.10
N ARG A 18 19.00 7.25 -23.84
CA ARG A 18 17.58 6.86 -23.72
C ARG A 18 17.27 6.24 -22.36
N ASN A 19 18.23 5.53 -21.76
CA ASN A 19 18.09 5.02 -20.40
C ASN A 19 18.09 6.17 -19.39
N ILE A 20 18.88 7.23 -19.62
CA ILE A 20 18.87 8.42 -18.75
C ILE A 20 17.49 9.09 -18.78
N GLY A 21 16.94 9.30 -19.98
CA GLY A 21 15.58 9.85 -20.14
C GLY A 21 14.51 8.99 -19.48
N SER A 22 14.56 7.67 -19.68
CA SER A 22 13.61 6.73 -19.07
C SER A 22 13.75 6.65 -17.54
N ALA A 23 14.97 6.72 -17.01
CA ALA A 23 15.25 6.81 -15.58
C ALA A 23 14.69 8.10 -14.98
N ALA A 24 14.89 9.26 -15.63
CA ALA A 24 14.32 10.53 -15.21
C ALA A 24 12.78 10.49 -15.15
N ARG A 25 12.14 9.84 -16.14
CA ARG A 25 10.69 9.60 -16.12
C ARG A 25 10.27 8.74 -14.93
N ALA A 26 10.98 7.64 -14.67
CA ALA A 26 10.70 6.74 -13.56
C ALA A 26 10.81 7.46 -12.21
N MET A 27 11.89 8.24 -12.03
CA MET A 27 12.12 9.09 -10.87
C MET A 27 10.97 10.06 -10.64
N LYS A 28 10.63 10.86 -11.65
CA LYS A 28 9.58 11.87 -11.53
C LYS A 28 8.22 11.26 -11.19
N THR A 29 7.90 10.11 -11.79
CA THR A 29 6.67 9.36 -11.49
C THR A 29 6.60 8.96 -10.01
N MET A 30 7.75 8.68 -9.39
CA MET A 30 7.83 8.32 -7.98
C MET A 30 7.99 9.50 -7.03
N GLY A 31 8.20 10.72 -7.56
CA GLY A 31 8.41 11.95 -6.79
C GLY A 31 9.87 12.27 -6.48
N LEU A 32 10.82 11.61 -7.15
CA LEU A 32 12.25 11.87 -7.04
C LEU A 32 12.69 12.88 -8.10
N SER A 33 13.64 13.75 -7.74
CA SER A 33 14.10 14.84 -8.61
C SER A 33 15.62 15.00 -8.72
N GLN A 34 16.40 14.44 -7.80
CA GLN A 34 17.86 14.57 -7.81
C GLN A 34 18.51 13.46 -8.64
N LEU A 35 18.83 13.79 -9.90
CA LEU A 35 19.59 12.91 -10.79
C LEU A 35 21.05 13.36 -10.86
N VAL A 36 21.98 12.44 -10.67
CA VAL A 36 23.41 12.65 -10.84
C VAL A 36 23.96 11.65 -11.85
N LEU A 37 24.72 12.12 -12.83
CA LEU A 37 25.42 11.29 -13.80
C LEU A 37 26.91 11.32 -13.49
N VAL A 38 27.52 10.14 -13.37
CA VAL A 38 28.97 10.00 -13.17
C VAL A 38 29.56 9.52 -14.47
N ASP A 39 30.40 10.35 -15.09
CA ASP A 39 31.12 10.05 -16.33
C ASP A 39 30.24 9.36 -17.41
N PRO A 40 29.09 9.93 -17.80
CA PRO A 40 28.22 9.31 -18.80
C PRO A 40 28.93 9.26 -20.17
N ILE A 41 28.85 8.12 -20.86
CA ILE A 41 29.45 7.96 -22.19
C ILE A 41 28.70 8.83 -23.21
N GLU A 42 27.36 8.87 -23.09
CA GLU A 42 26.51 9.74 -23.90
C GLU A 42 25.77 10.74 -23.01
N MET A 43 25.95 12.03 -23.31
CA MET A 43 25.24 13.12 -22.61
C MET A 43 23.75 13.12 -22.97
N PRO A 44 22.86 13.54 -22.04
CA PRO A 44 21.44 13.69 -22.35
C PRO A 44 21.21 14.58 -23.58
N ASN A 45 20.54 14.03 -24.59
CA ASN A 45 20.25 14.71 -25.85
C ASN A 45 18.73 14.70 -26.16
N GLY A 46 18.34 15.06 -27.39
CA GLY A 46 16.93 15.07 -27.80
C GLY A 46 16.20 13.73 -27.64
N GLN A 47 16.90 12.61 -27.75
CA GLN A 47 16.32 11.27 -27.52
C GLN A 47 16.02 11.04 -26.03
N ALA A 48 16.93 11.44 -25.14
CA ALA A 48 16.71 11.39 -23.70
C ALA A 48 15.50 12.26 -23.31
N GLN A 49 15.38 13.47 -23.88
CA GLN A 49 14.23 14.35 -23.65
C GLN A 49 12.91 13.73 -24.12
N ALA A 50 12.91 13.09 -25.30
CA ALA A 50 11.74 12.39 -25.82
C ALA A 50 11.28 11.26 -24.88
N LEU A 51 12.21 10.48 -24.33
CA LEU A 51 11.86 9.38 -23.43
C LEU A 51 11.51 9.82 -22.01
N ALA A 52 11.98 11.00 -21.57
CA ALA A 52 11.62 11.59 -20.29
C ALA A 52 10.12 11.94 -20.19
N ALA A 53 9.41 12.10 -21.31
CA ALA A 53 7.96 12.25 -21.38
C ALA A 53 7.36 13.21 -20.32
N GLY A 54 7.93 14.41 -20.20
CA GLY A 54 7.52 15.44 -19.22
C GLY A 54 8.38 15.52 -17.95
N ALA A 55 9.38 14.65 -17.79
CA ALA A 55 10.43 14.76 -16.77
C ALA A 55 11.64 15.62 -17.23
N THR A 56 11.37 16.64 -18.05
CA THR A 56 12.41 17.52 -18.61
C THR A 56 13.08 18.39 -17.55
N ASP A 57 12.39 18.72 -16.46
CA ASP A 57 12.93 19.38 -15.28
C ASP A 57 13.99 18.55 -14.54
N VAL A 58 13.79 17.23 -14.42
CA VAL A 58 14.80 16.34 -13.83
C VAL A 58 16.06 16.32 -14.70
N LEU A 59 15.90 16.24 -16.03
CA LEU A 59 17.03 16.31 -16.96
C LEU A 59 17.68 17.69 -16.99
N ALA A 60 16.92 18.77 -16.88
CA ALA A 60 17.45 20.14 -16.90
C ALA A 60 18.30 20.47 -15.65
N ASN A 61 17.98 19.85 -14.52
CA ASN A 61 18.70 20.03 -13.25
C ASN A 61 19.70 18.90 -12.96
N VAL A 62 20.00 18.05 -13.96
CA VAL A 62 20.92 16.94 -13.77
C VAL A 62 22.32 17.45 -13.43
N LYS A 63 22.94 16.89 -12.38
CA LYS A 63 24.35 17.16 -12.09
C LYS A 63 25.22 16.13 -12.79
N VAL A 64 26.25 16.57 -13.51
CA VAL A 64 27.23 15.68 -14.14
C VAL A 64 28.57 15.87 -13.44
N VAL A 65 29.16 14.75 -13.02
CA VAL A 65 30.44 14.70 -12.27
C VAL A 65 31.35 13.64 -12.88
N ASN A 66 32.64 13.68 -12.52
CA ASN A 66 33.63 12.77 -13.12
C ASN A 66 33.81 11.46 -12.33
N THR A 67 33.48 11.46 -11.03
CA THR A 67 33.77 10.32 -10.13
C THR A 67 32.57 10.01 -9.24
N LEU A 68 32.48 8.76 -8.79
CA LEU A 68 31.40 8.34 -7.89
C LEU A 68 31.54 9.01 -6.52
N GLU A 69 32.77 9.19 -6.06
CA GLU A 69 33.14 9.90 -4.83
C GLU A 69 32.57 11.32 -4.82
N GLU A 70 32.67 12.05 -5.93
CA GLU A 70 32.08 13.39 -6.05
C GLU A 70 30.54 13.36 -5.99
N ALA A 71 29.91 12.32 -6.56
CA ALA A 71 28.46 12.19 -6.55
C ALA A 71 27.89 11.93 -5.14
N ILE A 72 28.65 11.26 -4.27
CA ILE A 72 28.20 10.77 -2.96
C ILE A 72 28.86 11.49 -1.77
N ALA A 73 29.71 12.49 -2.00
CA ALA A 73 30.54 13.12 -0.97
C ALA A 73 29.75 13.70 0.23
N ASP A 74 28.50 14.10 0.02
CA ASP A 74 27.60 14.67 1.02
C ASP A 74 26.52 13.68 1.50
N CYS A 75 26.58 12.41 1.06
CA CYS A 75 25.58 11.41 1.42
C CYS A 75 25.93 10.68 2.72
N GLY A 76 24.99 10.64 3.66
CA GLY A 76 25.11 9.85 4.90
C GLY A 76 24.83 8.35 4.69
N LEU A 77 24.12 8.00 3.62
CA LEU A 77 23.89 6.61 3.22
C LEU A 77 24.02 6.46 1.70
N VAL A 78 24.71 5.39 1.28
CA VAL A 78 24.97 5.07 -0.12
C VAL A 78 24.67 3.59 -0.33
N VAL A 79 23.75 3.28 -1.24
CA VAL A 79 23.35 1.91 -1.56
C VAL A 79 23.58 1.66 -3.05
N GLY A 80 24.43 0.69 -3.37
CA GLY A 80 24.77 0.31 -4.74
C GLY A 80 23.96 -0.87 -5.23
N THR A 81 23.46 -0.81 -6.48
CA THR A 81 22.78 -1.95 -7.09
C THR A 81 23.78 -3.02 -7.52
N SER A 82 23.51 -4.28 -7.20
CA SER A 82 24.35 -5.41 -7.60
C SER A 82 23.51 -6.64 -7.93
N ALA A 83 23.94 -7.40 -8.93
CA ALA A 83 23.34 -8.68 -9.29
C ALA A 83 23.79 -9.85 -8.39
N ARG A 84 24.63 -9.57 -7.35
CA ARG A 84 25.19 -10.42 -6.28
C ARG A 84 26.72 -10.47 -6.33
N SER A 85 27.38 -9.88 -5.33
CA SER A 85 28.83 -10.04 -5.13
C SER A 85 29.13 -11.40 -4.50
N ARG A 86 29.95 -12.23 -5.17
CA ARG A 86 30.39 -13.55 -4.65
C ARG A 86 31.74 -13.50 -3.95
N THR A 87 32.43 -12.37 -4.02
CA THR A 87 33.82 -12.21 -3.58
C THR A 87 33.97 -11.72 -2.15
N LEU A 88 33.05 -10.87 -1.68
CA LEU A 88 33.04 -10.33 -0.32
C LEU A 88 31.60 -10.25 0.21
N PRO A 89 31.32 -10.70 1.45
CA PRO A 89 29.99 -10.65 2.04
C PRO A 89 29.66 -9.23 2.51
N TRP A 90 29.28 -8.37 1.57
CA TRP A 90 28.72 -7.06 1.88
C TRP A 90 27.29 -7.22 2.42
N PRO A 91 26.83 -6.33 3.30
CA PRO A 91 25.46 -6.38 3.80
C PRO A 91 24.49 -6.09 2.64
N MET A 92 23.72 -7.11 2.28
CA MET A 92 22.72 -7.05 1.22
C MET A 92 21.37 -6.59 1.79
N LEU A 93 20.71 -5.70 1.08
CA LEU A 93 19.34 -5.28 1.34
C LEU A 93 18.42 -5.86 0.26
N GLU A 94 17.22 -6.24 0.69
CA GLU A 94 16.09 -6.41 -0.22
C GLU A 94 15.54 -5.03 -0.63
N PRO A 95 14.90 -4.90 -1.81
CA PRO A 95 14.40 -3.62 -2.33
C PRO A 95 13.51 -2.86 -1.33
N ARG A 96 12.61 -3.56 -0.64
CA ARG A 96 11.73 -2.97 0.37
C ARG A 96 12.50 -2.38 1.54
N SER A 97 13.37 -3.18 2.15
CA SER A 97 14.22 -2.72 3.26
C SER A 97 15.18 -1.62 2.84
N CYS A 98 15.61 -1.61 1.57
CA CYS A 98 16.38 -0.51 1.00
C CYS A 98 15.57 0.79 0.98
N GLY A 99 14.32 0.77 0.51
CA GLY A 99 13.42 1.93 0.55
C GLY A 99 13.19 2.44 1.97
N GLU A 100 12.85 1.53 2.90
CA GLU A 100 12.65 1.85 4.32
C GLU A 100 13.89 2.52 4.95
N LYS A 101 15.07 1.94 4.69
CA LYS A 101 16.32 2.45 5.25
C LYS A 101 16.71 3.81 4.68
N LEU A 102 16.53 4.04 3.38
CA LEU A 102 16.78 5.35 2.77
C LEU A 102 15.88 6.43 3.37
N ILE A 103 14.57 6.15 3.47
CA ILE A 103 13.58 7.10 4.00
C ILE A 103 13.82 7.42 5.48
N ALA A 104 14.32 6.46 6.25
CA ALA A 104 14.68 6.69 7.66
C ALA A 104 15.84 7.68 7.83
N GLU A 105 16.82 7.72 6.90
CA GLU A 105 18.03 8.55 7.00
C GLU A 105 17.88 9.94 6.34
N VAL A 106 16.95 10.06 5.38
CA VAL A 106 16.64 11.30 4.64
C VAL A 106 16.46 12.57 5.50
N PRO A 107 15.86 12.52 6.71
CA PRO A 107 15.74 13.68 7.58
C PRO A 107 17.07 14.28 8.03
N ASP A 108 18.12 13.46 8.17
CA ASP A 108 19.40 13.86 8.74
C ASP A 108 20.45 14.13 7.66
N TYR A 109 20.47 13.32 6.59
CA TYR A 109 21.47 13.41 5.54
C TYR A 109 20.90 13.13 4.14
N PRO A 110 21.50 13.68 3.07
CA PRO A 110 21.30 13.17 1.72
C PRO A 110 21.64 11.67 1.64
N VAL A 111 20.93 10.95 0.78
CA VAL A 111 21.16 9.52 0.55
C VAL A 111 21.29 9.24 -0.94
N ALA A 112 22.03 8.21 -1.33
CA ALA A 112 22.25 7.85 -2.72
C ALA A 112 21.87 6.42 -3.03
N LEU A 113 21.13 6.23 -4.12
CA LEU A 113 20.97 4.97 -4.83
C LEU A 113 21.84 4.99 -6.08
N VAL A 114 22.82 4.10 -6.14
CA VAL A 114 23.84 4.06 -7.20
C VAL A 114 23.57 2.91 -8.15
N PHE A 115 23.44 3.23 -9.43
CA PHE A 115 23.20 2.29 -10.52
C PHE A 115 24.40 2.27 -11.45
N GLY A 116 24.82 1.06 -11.85
CA GLY A 116 25.96 0.88 -12.72
C GLY A 116 25.63 0.88 -14.21
N ARG A 117 26.64 0.50 -14.99
CA ARG A 117 26.60 0.36 -16.45
C ARG A 117 25.57 -0.69 -16.87
N GLU A 118 24.97 -0.53 -18.05
CA GLU A 118 23.94 -1.45 -18.53
C GLU A 118 24.44 -2.89 -18.74
N SER A 119 25.69 -3.06 -19.17
CA SER A 119 26.26 -4.36 -19.52
C SER A 119 27.00 -5.04 -18.38
N SER A 120 27.61 -4.26 -17.47
CA SER A 120 28.54 -4.77 -16.47
C SER A 120 28.24 -4.32 -15.03
N GLY A 121 27.27 -3.43 -14.83
CA GLY A 121 26.93 -2.90 -13.51
C GLY A 121 28.03 -2.01 -12.93
N LEU A 122 28.12 -2.01 -11.60
CA LEU A 122 29.13 -1.28 -10.84
C LEU A 122 30.42 -2.10 -10.75
N THR A 123 31.57 -1.44 -10.81
CA THR A 123 32.87 -2.09 -10.55
C THR A 123 32.99 -2.47 -9.08
N ASN A 124 33.95 -3.33 -8.75
CA ASN A 124 34.22 -3.66 -7.35
C ASN A 124 34.69 -2.45 -6.55
N GLU A 125 35.41 -1.52 -7.18
CA GLU A 125 35.86 -0.26 -6.57
C GLU A 125 34.66 0.65 -6.25
N GLU A 126 33.73 0.79 -7.20
CA GLU A 126 32.48 1.53 -6.99
C GLU A 126 31.60 0.90 -5.91
N LEU A 127 31.51 -0.44 -5.87
CA LEU A 127 30.78 -1.17 -4.83
C LEU A 127 31.40 -1.03 -3.44
N GLN A 128 32.71 -0.81 -3.33
CA GLN A 128 33.39 -0.56 -2.05
C GLN A 128 33.07 0.81 -1.45
N LEU A 129 32.64 1.76 -2.28
CA LEU A 129 32.18 3.08 -1.84
C LEU A 129 30.74 3.06 -1.29
N CYS A 130 30.04 1.94 -1.44
CA CYS A 130 28.65 1.78 -0.99
C CYS A 130 28.62 1.14 0.42
N HIS A 131 27.74 1.65 1.28
CA HIS A 131 27.51 1.10 2.62
C HIS A 131 26.75 -0.23 2.58
N PHE A 132 25.79 -0.33 1.66
CA PHE A 132 24.99 -1.52 1.43
C PHE A 132 24.88 -1.81 -0.05
N HIS A 133 24.62 -3.06 -0.39
CA HIS A 133 24.26 -3.45 -1.74
C HIS A 133 22.80 -3.83 -1.78
N VAL A 134 22.11 -3.51 -2.86
CA VAL A 134 20.73 -3.94 -3.09
C VAL A 134 20.65 -4.82 -4.33
N GLN A 135 19.97 -5.94 -4.21
CA GLN A 135 19.67 -6.83 -5.31
C GLN A 135 18.16 -6.89 -5.51
N ILE A 136 17.70 -6.57 -6.71
CA ILE A 136 16.29 -6.77 -7.08
C ILE A 136 16.08 -8.26 -7.33
N PRO A 137 15.20 -8.94 -6.57
CA PRO A 137 14.86 -10.33 -6.85
C PRO A 137 14.26 -10.45 -8.25
N ALA A 138 14.88 -11.28 -9.09
CA ALA A 138 14.51 -11.49 -10.48
C ALA A 138 14.55 -12.97 -10.81
N ASN A 139 14.14 -13.33 -12.03
CA ASN A 139 14.26 -14.70 -12.52
C ASN A 139 15.74 -15.15 -12.46
N PRO A 140 16.10 -16.24 -11.75
CA PRO A 140 17.48 -16.73 -11.68
C PRO A 140 18.12 -16.99 -13.06
N ASP A 141 17.32 -17.38 -14.06
CA ASP A 141 17.79 -17.66 -15.42
C ASP A 141 17.99 -16.39 -16.26
N TYR A 142 17.38 -15.27 -15.85
CA TYR A 142 17.46 -13.99 -16.54
C TYR A 142 17.25 -12.84 -15.53
N SER A 143 18.32 -12.49 -14.82
CA SER A 143 18.29 -11.55 -13.69
C SER A 143 18.77 -10.14 -14.04
N SER A 144 19.18 -9.91 -15.29
CA SER A 144 19.62 -8.60 -15.75
C SER A 144 18.42 -7.72 -16.12
N LEU A 145 18.16 -6.70 -15.30
CA LEU A 145 17.16 -5.69 -15.59
C LEU A 145 17.77 -4.57 -16.43
N ASN A 146 16.99 -4.01 -17.35
CA ASN A 146 17.35 -2.73 -17.97
C ASN A 146 17.51 -1.65 -16.89
N LEU A 147 18.46 -0.71 -17.10
CA LEU A 147 18.79 0.35 -16.15
C LEU A 147 17.56 1.14 -15.68
N ALA A 148 16.71 1.60 -16.60
CA ALA A 148 15.52 2.37 -16.25
C ALA A 148 14.48 1.53 -15.48
N MET A 149 14.40 0.22 -15.74
CA MET A 149 13.54 -0.69 -14.98
C MET A 149 14.05 -0.87 -13.55
N ALA A 150 15.36 -1.03 -13.37
CA ALA A 150 15.97 -1.11 -12.04
C ALA A 150 15.74 0.20 -11.25
N VAL A 151 15.94 1.35 -11.90
CA VAL A 151 15.64 2.67 -11.33
C VAL A 151 14.17 2.76 -10.93
N GLN A 152 13.25 2.34 -11.80
CA GLN A 152 11.80 2.36 -11.52
C GLN A 152 11.44 1.50 -10.30
N THR A 153 11.96 0.27 -10.21
CA THR A 153 11.65 -0.64 -9.10
C THR A 153 12.13 -0.08 -7.77
N LEU A 154 13.38 0.41 -7.68
CA LEU A 154 13.89 0.95 -6.41
C LEU A 154 13.28 2.31 -6.08
N SER A 155 13.02 3.16 -7.07
CA SER A 155 12.30 4.42 -6.85
C SER A 155 10.89 4.19 -6.31
N TYR A 156 10.23 3.12 -6.76
CA TYR A 156 8.91 2.72 -6.25
C TYR A 156 8.98 2.31 -4.78
N GLU A 157 9.94 1.47 -4.38
CA GLU A 157 10.10 1.08 -2.97
C GLU A 157 10.42 2.27 -2.06
N VAL A 158 11.23 3.23 -2.54
CA VAL A 158 11.46 4.51 -1.83
C VAL A 158 10.16 5.30 -1.66
N ARG A 159 9.31 5.39 -2.70
CA ARG A 159 8.02 6.06 -2.60
C ARG A 159 7.09 5.35 -1.61
N MET A 160 7.02 4.03 -1.64
CA MET A 160 6.18 3.25 -0.72
C MET A 160 6.61 3.46 0.72
N ALA A 161 7.91 3.43 1.00
CA ALA A 161 8.46 3.73 2.31
C ALA A 161 8.15 5.17 2.75
N TYR A 162 8.25 6.15 1.83
CA TYR A 162 7.89 7.54 2.10
C TYR A 162 6.41 7.71 2.49
N LEU A 163 5.50 7.07 1.74
CA LEU A 163 4.07 7.12 2.02
C LEU A 163 3.74 6.47 3.36
N ALA A 164 4.32 5.30 3.66
CA ALA A 164 4.13 4.62 4.94
C ALA A 164 4.64 5.46 6.13
N ALA A 165 5.81 6.09 6.00
CA ALA A 165 6.34 6.99 7.03
C ALA A 165 5.45 8.23 7.23
N THR A 166 4.88 8.75 6.15
CA THR A 166 3.96 9.90 6.19
C THR A 166 2.63 9.53 6.85
N GLU A 167 2.03 8.39 6.49
CA GLU A 167 0.80 7.88 7.10
C GLU A 167 0.97 7.63 8.61
N ALA A 168 2.07 7.00 9.02
CA ALA A 168 2.39 6.77 10.43
C ALA A 168 2.53 8.08 11.23
N GLN A 169 2.97 9.18 10.59
CA GLN A 169 3.01 10.50 11.24
C GLN A 169 1.62 11.12 11.36
N TYR A 170 0.77 11.03 10.32
CA TYR A 170 -0.61 11.49 10.38
C TYR A 170 -1.41 10.75 11.45
N ALA A 171 -1.30 9.42 11.51
CA ALA A 171 -1.95 8.60 12.54
C ALA A 171 -1.54 8.99 13.98
N LYS A 172 -0.29 9.40 14.19
CA LYS A 172 0.19 9.91 15.49
C LYS A 172 -0.28 11.33 15.81
N ALA A 173 -0.53 12.15 14.78
CA ALA A 173 -0.99 13.53 14.96
C ALA A 173 -2.52 13.62 15.12
N SER A 174 -3.26 12.66 14.55
CA SER A 174 -4.70 12.50 14.75
C SER A 174 -4.98 11.62 15.98
N ASP A 175 -4.72 12.13 17.19
CA ASP A 175 -5.23 11.58 18.46
C ASP A 175 -6.75 11.83 18.63
N HIS A 176 -7.45 11.93 17.50
CA HIS A 176 -8.89 12.05 17.31
C HIS A 176 -9.33 10.95 16.35
N SER A 177 -8.85 9.74 16.57
CA SER A 177 -9.44 8.59 15.92
C SER A 177 -10.87 8.45 16.47
N ASP A 178 -11.84 8.67 15.59
CA ASP A 178 -12.98 7.76 15.53
C ASP A 178 -12.40 6.37 15.21
N ASP A 179 -11.71 5.77 16.18
CA ASP A 179 -11.19 4.41 16.03
C ASP A 179 -12.41 3.55 15.74
N GLU A 180 -12.36 2.82 14.62
CA GLU A 180 -13.27 1.71 14.36
C GLU A 180 -13.01 0.67 15.46
N GLU A 181 -13.61 0.90 16.62
CA GLU A 181 -13.55 0.00 17.75
C GLU A 181 -14.40 -1.20 17.35
N TYR A 182 -13.75 -2.31 17.04
CA TYR A 182 -14.45 -3.52 16.65
C TYR A 182 -14.97 -4.25 17.88
N PRO A 183 -16.22 -4.75 17.83
CA PRO A 183 -16.82 -5.44 18.96
C PRO A 183 -16.07 -6.75 19.26
N VAL A 184 -16.07 -7.15 20.53
CA VAL A 184 -15.66 -8.51 20.91
C VAL A 184 -16.60 -9.53 20.26
N VAL A 185 -16.10 -10.75 20.02
CA VAL A 185 -16.87 -11.81 19.34
C VAL A 185 -18.24 -12.04 20.00
N GLU A 186 -18.31 -11.96 21.34
CA GLU A 186 -19.56 -12.09 22.09
C GLU A 186 -20.63 -11.06 21.69
N GLU A 187 -20.25 -9.81 21.41
CA GLU A 187 -21.19 -8.78 20.96
C GLU A 187 -21.76 -9.07 19.57
N THR A 188 -20.91 -9.53 18.66
CA THR A 188 -21.33 -9.97 17.32
C THR A 188 -22.23 -11.21 17.40
N GLU A 189 -21.95 -12.15 18.30
CA GLU A 189 -22.82 -13.32 18.53
C GLU A 189 -24.18 -12.92 19.08
N ARG A 190 -24.25 -11.96 20.01
CA ARG A 190 -25.52 -11.41 20.51
C ARG A 190 -26.33 -10.75 19.38
N MET A 191 -25.67 -10.05 18.47
CA MET A 191 -26.33 -9.50 17.28
C MET A 191 -26.87 -10.61 16.37
N PHE A 192 -26.13 -11.70 16.15
CA PHE A 192 -26.61 -12.83 15.33
C PHE A 192 -27.78 -13.57 15.96
N ALA A 193 -27.78 -13.76 17.28
CA ALA A 193 -28.94 -14.31 17.99
C ALA A 193 -30.18 -13.43 17.78
N HIS A 194 -30.01 -12.11 17.90
CA HIS A 194 -31.10 -11.16 17.68
C HIS A 194 -31.63 -11.15 16.23
N PHE A 195 -30.73 -11.32 15.25
CA PHE A 195 -31.13 -11.52 13.85
C PHE A 195 -32.04 -12.75 13.70
N GLU A 196 -31.68 -13.87 14.31
CA GLU A 196 -32.47 -15.09 14.23
C GLU A 196 -33.86 -14.92 14.84
N GLU A 197 -33.96 -14.27 16.00
CA GLU A 197 -35.23 -13.96 16.66
C GLU A 197 -36.11 -13.03 15.81
N ALA A 198 -35.54 -11.95 15.29
CA ALA A 198 -36.26 -11.00 14.44
C ALA A 198 -36.76 -11.65 13.14
N LEU A 199 -35.95 -12.52 12.51
CA LEU A 199 -36.33 -13.23 11.29
C LEU A 199 -37.37 -14.34 11.55
N LYS A 200 -37.38 -14.95 12.73
CA LYS A 200 -38.47 -15.84 13.16
C LYS A 200 -39.76 -15.06 13.41
N ALA A 201 -39.67 -13.92 14.08
CA ALA A 201 -40.84 -13.08 14.40
C ALA A 201 -41.56 -12.56 13.15
N THR A 202 -40.82 -12.26 12.08
CA THR A 202 -41.40 -11.84 10.80
C THR A 202 -41.91 -13.00 9.94
N GLY A 203 -41.61 -14.26 10.31
CA GLY A 203 -41.95 -15.45 9.53
C GLY A 203 -41.01 -15.73 8.36
N PHE A 204 -39.85 -15.05 8.26
CA PHE A 204 -38.84 -15.33 7.25
C PHE A 204 -38.13 -16.67 7.49
N ILE A 205 -37.80 -16.96 8.75
CA ILE A 205 -37.33 -18.28 9.18
C ILE A 205 -38.52 -19.04 9.77
N VAL A 206 -38.90 -20.14 9.11
CA VAL A 206 -39.97 -21.06 9.54
C VAL A 206 -39.41 -22.42 9.95
N PRO A 207 -40.13 -23.25 10.74
CA PRO A 207 -39.63 -24.56 11.19
C PRO A 207 -39.24 -25.54 10.06
N SER A 208 -39.87 -25.42 8.89
CA SER A 208 -39.57 -26.22 7.70
C SER A 208 -38.37 -25.70 6.90
N HIS A 209 -37.74 -24.60 7.31
CA HIS A 209 -36.67 -23.97 6.56
C HIS A 209 -35.36 -24.78 6.64
N PRO A 210 -34.59 -24.95 5.54
CA PRO A 210 -33.37 -25.79 5.47
C PRO A 210 -32.16 -25.32 6.32
N GLY A 211 -32.34 -24.42 7.29
CA GLY A 211 -31.29 -24.05 8.26
C GLY A 211 -30.11 -23.21 7.75
N LEU A 212 -30.06 -22.82 6.47
CA LEU A 212 -28.89 -22.13 5.88
C LEU A 212 -28.91 -20.60 5.99
N VAL A 213 -30.00 -19.98 6.43
CA VAL A 213 -30.16 -18.52 6.45
C VAL A 213 -29.13 -17.87 7.37
N MET A 214 -29.06 -18.31 8.62
CA MET A 214 -28.14 -17.74 9.59
C MET A 214 -26.68 -17.96 9.19
N THR A 215 -26.35 -19.10 8.57
CA THR A 215 -25.00 -19.36 8.04
C THR A 215 -24.61 -18.37 6.95
N LYS A 216 -25.52 -18.08 5.99
CA LYS A 216 -25.27 -17.11 4.92
C LYS A 216 -25.16 -15.68 5.45
N LEU A 217 -26.03 -15.31 6.40
CA LEU A 217 -26.03 -14.00 7.04
C LEU A 217 -24.74 -13.77 7.84
N ARG A 218 -24.34 -14.75 8.66
CA ARG A 218 -23.07 -14.72 9.41
C ARG A 218 -21.89 -14.53 8.46
N ARG A 219 -21.85 -15.26 7.34
CA ARG A 219 -20.78 -15.11 6.34
C ARG A 219 -20.75 -13.72 5.70
N PHE A 220 -21.91 -13.12 5.44
CA PHE A 220 -22.00 -11.77 4.88
C PHE A 220 -21.52 -10.71 5.87
N ILE A 221 -22.03 -10.72 7.10
CA ILE A 221 -21.73 -9.71 8.12
C ILE A 221 -20.28 -9.83 8.61
N ASN A 222 -19.78 -11.05 8.86
CA ASN A 222 -18.39 -11.23 9.29
C ASN A 222 -17.38 -10.76 8.24
N ARG A 223 -17.73 -10.83 6.94
CA ARG A 223 -16.89 -10.30 5.87
C ARG A 223 -16.91 -8.77 5.81
N ALA A 224 -18.02 -8.14 6.20
CA ALA A 224 -18.13 -6.69 6.27
C ALA A 224 -17.35 -6.11 7.47
N ARG A 225 -17.15 -6.90 8.53
CA ARG A 225 -16.42 -6.55 9.76
C ARG A 225 -16.93 -5.21 10.36
N PRO A 226 -18.21 -5.13 10.75
CA PRO A 226 -18.77 -3.89 11.26
C PRO A 226 -18.14 -3.45 12.59
N ASP A 227 -18.04 -2.14 12.79
CA ASP A 227 -17.57 -1.56 14.05
C ASP A 227 -18.64 -1.65 15.16
N THR A 228 -18.29 -1.24 16.38
CA THR A 228 -19.19 -1.29 17.54
C THR A 228 -20.43 -0.40 17.37
N LYS A 229 -20.30 0.75 16.69
CA LYS A 229 -21.41 1.68 16.43
C LYS A 229 -22.38 1.05 15.42
N GLU A 230 -21.85 0.44 14.37
CA GLU A 230 -22.61 -0.28 13.35
C GLU A 230 -23.32 -1.50 13.93
N VAL A 231 -22.67 -2.29 14.79
CA VAL A 231 -23.34 -3.41 15.49
C VAL A 231 -24.47 -2.91 16.39
N LYS A 232 -24.27 -1.81 17.12
CA LYS A 232 -25.34 -1.17 17.91
C LYS A 232 -26.49 -0.69 17.02
N MET A 233 -26.18 -0.10 15.86
CA MET A 233 -27.18 0.35 14.87
C MET A 233 -27.99 -0.84 14.33
N TRP A 234 -27.32 -1.93 13.95
CA TRP A 234 -27.98 -3.17 13.50
C TRP A 234 -28.91 -3.73 14.56
N ARG A 235 -28.48 -3.80 15.82
CA ARG A 235 -29.36 -4.23 16.92
C ARG A 235 -30.57 -3.31 17.10
N GLY A 236 -30.39 -1.99 16.92
CA GLY A 236 -31.49 -1.03 16.90
C GLY A 236 -32.51 -1.29 15.77
N ILE A 237 -32.02 -1.57 14.56
CA ILE A 237 -32.87 -1.95 13.41
C ILE A 237 -33.66 -3.22 13.74
N LEU A 238 -32.99 -4.25 14.29
CA LEU A 238 -33.63 -5.52 14.64
C LEU A 238 -34.69 -5.35 15.72
N SER A 239 -34.46 -4.54 16.74
CA SER A 239 -35.47 -4.18 17.74
C SER A 239 -36.70 -3.53 17.10
N SER A 240 -36.51 -2.65 16.12
CA SER A 240 -37.63 -2.01 15.39
C SER A 240 -38.42 -3.01 14.55
N VAL A 241 -37.74 -3.94 13.89
CA VAL A 241 -38.36 -5.02 13.09
C VAL A 241 -39.18 -5.93 14.00
N GLU A 242 -38.60 -6.39 15.10
CA GLU A 242 -39.24 -7.31 16.04
C GLU A 242 -40.49 -6.68 16.69
N LYS A 243 -40.41 -5.41 17.10
CA LYS A 243 -41.54 -4.67 17.67
C LYS A 243 -42.71 -4.59 16.69
N THR A 244 -42.43 -4.25 15.43
CA THR A 244 -43.45 -4.18 14.37
C THR A 244 -44.07 -5.55 14.10
N ALA A 245 -43.26 -6.61 14.03
CA ALA A 245 -43.73 -7.97 13.82
C ALA A 245 -44.69 -8.43 14.92
N LYS A 246 -44.35 -8.16 16.19
CA LYS A 246 -45.21 -8.46 17.35
C LYS A 246 -46.53 -7.68 17.33
N GLN A 247 -46.49 -6.39 16.97
CA GLN A 247 -47.71 -5.59 16.84
C GLN A 247 -48.65 -6.14 15.77
N LEU A 248 -48.12 -6.49 14.60
CA LEU A 248 -48.91 -7.09 13.51
C LEU A 248 -49.51 -8.44 13.90
N ALA A 249 -48.78 -9.27 14.65
CA ALA A 249 -49.30 -10.52 15.17
C ALA A 249 -50.49 -10.26 16.12
N ASN A 250 -50.35 -9.35 17.08
CA ASN A 250 -51.39 -9.02 18.05
C ASN A 250 -52.65 -8.45 17.40
N THR A 251 -52.52 -7.59 16.39
CA THR A 251 -53.67 -7.05 15.64
C THR A 251 -54.41 -8.15 14.86
N LYS A 252 -53.69 -9.12 14.28
CA LYS A 252 -54.32 -10.27 13.63
C LYS A 252 -55.11 -11.14 14.63
N PHE A 253 -54.57 -11.38 15.82
CA PHE A 253 -55.28 -12.12 16.87
C PHE A 253 -56.53 -11.39 17.37
N ALA A 254 -56.46 -10.06 17.55
CA ALA A 254 -57.61 -9.25 17.96
C ALA A 254 -58.75 -9.32 16.93
N ASN A 255 -58.44 -9.14 15.64
CA ASN A 255 -59.45 -9.17 14.58
C ASN A 255 -60.12 -10.55 14.43
N HIS A 256 -59.36 -11.65 14.58
CA HIS A 256 -59.93 -13.01 14.52
C HIS A 256 -60.83 -13.35 15.73
N SER A 257 -60.54 -12.77 16.90
CA SER A 257 -61.36 -12.93 18.10
C SER A 257 -62.68 -12.14 18.08
N ASP A 258 -62.75 -11.07 17.27
CA ASP A 258 -63.99 -10.30 17.05
C ASP A 258 -64.85 -10.91 15.93
N GLU A 259 -64.26 -11.45 14.85
CA GLU A 259 -65.00 -12.18 13.80
C GLU A 259 -65.70 -13.42 14.37
N SER A 260 -65.01 -14.23 15.18
CA SER A 260 -65.57 -15.42 15.83
C SER A 260 -66.69 -15.13 16.84
N LYS A 261 -66.73 -13.93 17.43
CA LYS A 261 -67.84 -13.47 18.29
C LYS A 261 -69.02 -12.92 17.51
N SER A 262 -68.82 -12.46 16.28
CA SER A 262 -69.88 -11.96 15.40
C SER A 262 -70.66 -13.10 14.74
N GLU A 263 -70.00 -14.23 14.43
CA GLU A 263 -70.66 -15.42 13.90
C GLU A 263 -71.53 -16.14 14.96
N GLN A 264 -71.14 -16.13 16.24
CA GLN A 264 -71.92 -16.73 17.33
C GLN A 264 -73.16 -15.93 17.78
N LYS A 265 -73.39 -14.72 17.25
CA LYS A 265 -74.58 -13.90 17.53
C LYS A 265 -75.63 -13.94 16.42
N SER A 266 -75.42 -14.77 15.40
CA SER A 266 -76.27 -14.85 14.20
C SER A 266 -77.15 -16.10 14.14
N ASP A 267 -77.11 -16.96 15.18
CA ASP A 267 -77.98 -18.14 15.35
C ASP A 267 -78.95 -17.96 16.54
#